data_AF-A0A2V9KNH7-F1
#
_entry.id   AF-A0A2V9KNH7-F1
#
_cell.length_a   1.000
_cell.length_b   1.000
_cell.length_c   1.000
_cell.angle_alpha   90.00
_cell.angle_beta   90.00
_cell.angle_gamma   90.00
#
_symmetry.space_group_name_H-M   'P 1'
#
loop_
_entity.id
_entity.type
_entity.pdbx_description
1 polymer ?
#
loop_
_entity_poly.entity_id
_entity_poly.type
_entity_poly.pdbx_seq_one_letter_code
_entity_poly.pdbx_strand_id
1 'polypeptide(L)'
;DGRFIALGTSLLAANVYLGFQGNRDLFLNMINWLSAEEDLISIRPKPPDAQRLNLTAQQMDRIFYLSLIGLPLLIVAAGTIVWWQRR
;
A
#
# COMPACT_ATOMS: atom_id res chain seq x y z
N ASP A 1 5.93 39.84 -9.89
CA ASP A 1 6.74 38.99 -9.00
C ASP A 1 7.31 37.81 -9.75
N GLY A 2 8.64 37.65 -9.71
CA GLY A 2 9.30 36.47 -10.25
C GLY A 2 9.33 35.36 -9.21
N ARG A 3 8.90 34.15 -9.57
CA ARG A 3 8.92 32.96 -8.71
C ARG A 3 10.04 32.04 -9.18
N PHE A 4 10.78 31.45 -8.25
CA PHE A 4 11.80 30.46 -8.57
C PHE A 4 11.80 29.34 -7.54
N ILE A 5 12.22 28.15 -7.97
CA ILE A 5 12.36 26.95 -7.14
C ILE A 5 13.76 26.39 -7.36
N ALA A 6 14.44 26.03 -6.27
CA ALA A 6 15.74 25.36 -6.30
C ALA A 6 15.60 23.95 -5.70
N LEU A 7 16.09 22.94 -6.41
CA LEU A 7 16.06 21.54 -5.99
C LEU A 7 17.48 20.95 -6.07
N GLY A 8 17.80 20.07 -5.13
CA GLY A 8 19.11 19.39 -5.11
C GLY A 8 19.26 18.26 -6.15
N THR A 9 18.20 17.95 -6.91
CA THR A 9 18.21 16.88 -7.91
C THR A 9 17.11 17.07 -8.95
N SER A 10 17.42 16.77 -10.21
CA SER A 10 16.44 16.68 -11.30
C SER A 10 15.70 15.35 -11.33
N LEU A 11 16.15 14.35 -10.57
CA LEU A 11 15.59 13.00 -10.58
C LEU A 11 14.11 12.96 -10.16
N LEU A 12 13.64 13.94 -9.38
CA LEU A 12 12.22 14.09 -9.04
C LEU A 12 11.31 14.13 -10.29
N ALA A 13 11.79 14.75 -11.37
CA ALA A 13 11.07 14.90 -12.63
C ALA A 13 11.32 13.73 -13.61
N ALA A 14 12.20 12.78 -13.28
CA ALA A 14 12.49 11.67 -14.15
C ALA A 14 11.34 10.65 -14.13
N ASN A 15 10.96 10.12 -15.30
CA ASN A 15 9.84 9.19 -15.46
C ASN A 15 9.89 7.99 -14.51
N VAL A 16 11.09 7.46 -14.24
CA VAL A 16 11.31 6.33 -13.33
C VAL A 16 10.94 6.66 -11.87
N TYR A 17 11.05 7.93 -11.48
CA TYR A 17 10.75 8.41 -10.12
C TYR A 17 9.42 9.17 -10.02
N LEU A 18 8.70 9.43 -11.11
CA LEU A 18 7.37 10.06 -11.03
C LEU A 18 6.37 9.21 -10.24
N GLY A 19 6.47 7.88 -10.37
CA GLY A 19 5.64 6.92 -9.63
C GLY A 19 6.08 6.73 -8.18
N PHE A 20 7.23 7.27 -7.76
CA PHE A 20 7.64 7.25 -6.37
C PHE A 20 6.73 8.17 -5.55
N GLN A 21 6.40 7.73 -4.34
CA GLN A 21 5.33 8.29 -3.52
C GLN A 21 5.42 9.82 -3.41
N GLY A 22 4.44 10.51 -4.01
CA GLY A 22 4.30 11.97 -3.93
C GLY A 22 5.11 12.77 -4.95
N ASN A 23 6.08 12.18 -5.68
CA ASN A 23 6.96 12.93 -6.60
C ASN A 23 6.20 13.60 -7.75
N ARG A 24 5.29 12.85 -8.38
CA ARG A 24 4.41 13.41 -9.43
C ARG A 24 3.57 14.58 -8.92
N ASP A 25 3.04 14.46 -7.71
CA ASP A 25 2.17 15.48 -7.14
C ASP A 25 2.96 16.75 -6.79
N LEU A 26 4.11 16.57 -6.12
CA LEU A 26 5.05 17.64 -5.81
C LEU A 26 5.52 18.37 -7.07
N PHE A 27 5.93 17.63 -8.11
CA PHE A 27 6.39 18.22 -9.37
C PHE A 27 5.31 19.08 -10.05
N LEU A 28 4.08 18.58 -10.13
CA LEU A 28 2.97 19.33 -10.72
C LEU A 28 2.56 20.54 -9.88
N ASN A 29 2.57 20.42 -8.55
CA ASN A 29 2.27 21.55 -7.66
C ASN A 29 3.35 22.64 -7.72
N MET A 30 4.62 22.28 -7.92
CA MET A 30 5.70 23.23 -8.17
C MET A 30 5.49 24.01 -9.48
N ILE A 31 5.04 23.33 -10.55
CA ILE A 31 4.70 23.99 -11.82
C ILE A 31 3.53 24.95 -11.63
N ASN A 32 2.46 24.50 -10.98
CA ASN A 32 1.28 25.34 -10.71
C ASN A 32 1.67 26.61 -9.92
N TRP A 33 2.53 26.46 -8.90
CA TRP A 33 3.03 27.58 -8.14
C TRP A 33 3.89 28.54 -8.98
N LEU A 34 4.76 28.02 -9.85
CA LEU A 34 5.57 28.84 -10.75
C LEU A 34 4.70 29.59 -11.78
N SER A 35 3.59 28.99 -12.22
CA SER A 35 2.62 29.58 -13.15
C SER A 35 1.64 30.57 -12.50
N ALA A 36 1.73 30.79 -11.18
CA ALA A 36 0.75 31.55 -10.40
C ALA A 36 -0.69 30.97 -10.44
N GLU A 37 -0.82 29.67 -10.70
CA GLU A 37 -2.07 28.92 -10.72
C GLU A 37 -2.24 28.14 -9.40
N GLU A 38 -2.20 28.85 -8.27
CA GLU A 38 -2.24 28.23 -6.93
C GLU A 38 -3.56 27.49 -6.66
N ASP A 39 -4.64 27.89 -7.32
CA ASP A 39 -5.95 27.23 -7.26
C ASP A 39 -5.92 25.77 -7.75
N LEU A 40 -4.87 25.38 -8.51
CA LEU A 40 -4.67 24.02 -9.01
C LEU A 40 -3.80 23.16 -8.10
N ILE A 41 -3.22 23.74 -7.04
CA ILE A 41 -2.44 22.98 -6.05
C ILE A 41 -3.41 22.08 -5.28
N SER A 42 -3.20 20.77 -5.38
CA SER A 42 -4.07 19.78 -4.76
C SER A 42 -3.29 18.55 -4.35
N ILE A 43 -3.85 17.79 -3.41
CA ILE A 43 -3.38 16.44 -3.09
C ILE A 43 -4.17 15.50 -3.99
N ARG A 44 -3.51 14.96 -5.02
CA ARG A 44 -4.15 14.02 -5.94
C ARG A 44 -4.52 12.72 -5.20
N PRO A 45 -5.69 12.11 -5.51
CA PRO A 45 -6.06 10.82 -4.94
C PRO A 45 -4.95 9.80 -5.20
N LYS A 46 -4.53 9.08 -4.15
CA LYS A 46 -3.63 7.94 -4.34
C LYS A 46 -4.37 6.95 -5.24
N PRO A 47 -3.82 6.58 -6.42
CA PRO A 47 -4.42 5.49 -7.18
C PRO A 47 -4.51 4.28 -6.25
N PRO A 48 -5.56 3.45 -6.35
CA PRO A 48 -5.67 2.28 -5.49
C PRO A 48 -4.36 1.52 -5.61
N ASP A 49 -3.66 1.37 -4.48
CA ASP A 49 -2.51 0.50 -4.43
C ASP A 49 -3.04 -0.85 -4.86
N ALA A 50 -2.73 -1.27 -6.09
CA ALA A 50 -2.82 -2.66 -6.44
C ALA A 50 -1.73 -3.33 -5.60
N GLN A 51 -2.03 -3.55 -4.31
CA GLN A 51 -1.29 -4.47 -3.47
C GLN A 51 -1.50 -5.83 -4.11
N ARG A 52 -0.66 -6.10 -5.12
CA ARG A 52 -0.58 -7.41 -5.73
C ARG A 52 0.00 -8.28 -4.63
N LEU A 53 -0.90 -8.99 -3.96
CA LEU A 53 -0.52 -10.10 -3.09
C LEU A 53 0.19 -11.11 -3.97
N ASN A 54 1.52 -10.99 -4.05
CA ASN A 54 2.38 -11.91 -4.77
C ASN A 54 2.58 -13.16 -3.90
N LEU A 55 1.52 -13.95 -3.77
CA LEU A 55 1.57 -15.24 -3.12
C LEU A 55 1.92 -16.32 -4.14
N THR A 56 2.84 -17.21 -3.78
CA THR A 56 3.03 -18.44 -4.54
C THR A 56 1.80 -19.34 -4.39
N ALA A 57 1.54 -20.22 -5.35
CA ALA A 57 0.45 -21.20 -5.25
C ALA A 57 0.51 -21.99 -3.93
N GLN A 58 1.72 -22.36 -3.50
CA GLN A 58 1.94 -23.05 -2.22
C GLN A 58 1.58 -22.20 -1.00
N GLN A 59 1.83 -20.89 -1.02
CA GLN A 59 1.43 -20.00 0.07
C GLN A 59 -0.10 -19.89 0.15
N MET A 60 -0.77 -19.83 -1.01
CA MET A 60 -2.22 -19.81 -1.09
C MET A 60 -2.85 -21.09 -0.52
N ASP A 61 -2.33 -22.25 -0.91
CA ASP A 61 -2.82 -23.55 -0.44
C ASP A 61 -2.67 -23.70 1.09
N ARG A 62 -1.51 -23.28 1.64
CA ARG A 62 -1.29 -23.30 3.09
C ARG A 62 -2.30 -22.44 3.83
N ILE A 63 -2.54 -21.22 3.36
CA ILE A 63 -3.51 -20.31 3.97
C ILE A 63 -4.91 -20.94 3.93
N PHE A 64 -5.30 -21.53 2.80
CA PHE A 64 -6.58 -22.20 2.64
C PHE A 64 -6.75 -23.36 3.64
N TYR A 65 -5.79 -24.30 3.71
CA TYR A 65 -5.90 -25.44 4.62
C TYR A 65 -5.81 -25.04 6.10
N LEU A 66 -4.98 -24.07 6.46
CA LEU A 66 -4.88 -23.58 7.85
C LEU A 66 -6.19 -22.94 8.32
N SER A 67 -6.81 -22.13 7.46
CA SER A 67 -8.06 -21.43 7.78
C SER A 67 -9.26 -22.38 7.76
N LEU A 68 -9.37 -23.24 6.75
CA LEU A 68 -10.53 -24.12 6.57
C LEU A 68 -10.50 -25.37 7.45
N ILE A 69 -9.31 -25.95 7.68
CA ILE A 69 -9.17 -27.22 8.42
C ILE A 69 -8.48 -26.99 9.77
N GLY A 70 -7.40 -26.21 9.79
CA GLY A 70 -6.60 -25.97 10.99
C GLY A 70 -7.41 -25.36 12.15
N LEU A 71 -8.12 -24.25 11.89
CA LEU A 71 -8.92 -23.58 12.92
C LEU A 71 -10.04 -24.46 13.48
N PRO A 72 -10.90 -25.13 12.66
CA PRO A 72 -11.92 -26.02 13.20
C PRO A 72 -11.33 -27.18 14.02
N LEU A 73 -10.22 -27.78 13.58
CA LEU A 73 -9.57 -28.85 14.33
C LEU A 73 -9.07 -28.39 15.70
N LEU A 74 -8.52 -27.18 15.79
CA LEU A 74 -8.10 -26.60 17.08
C LEU A 74 -9.28 -26.43 18.03
N ILE A 75 -10.44 -25.99 17.52
CA ILE A 75 -11.66 -25.83 18.32
C ILE A 75 -12.14 -27.20 18.82
N VAL A 76 -12.20 -28.20 17.94
CA VAL A 76 -12.59 -29.57 18.32
C VAL A 76 -11.64 -30.12 19.36
N ALA A 77 -10.31 -30.05 19.12
CA ALA A 77 -9.31 -30.55 20.05
C ALA A 77 -9.41 -29.91 21.43
N ALA A 78 -9.59 -28.58 21.50
CA ALA A 78 -9.82 -27.87 22.75
C ALA A 78 -11.08 -28.40 23.47
N GLY A 79 -12.17 -28.59 22.73
CA GLY A 79 -13.41 -29.17 23.27
C GLY A 79 -13.21 -30.58 23.84
N THR A 80 -12.50 -31.46 23.12
CA THR A 80 -12.22 -32.83 23.55
C THR A 80 -11.36 -32.87 24.81
N ILE A 81 -10.34 -32.01 24.88
CA ILE A 81 -9.47 -31.87 26.06
C ILE A 81 -10.28 -31.45 27.28
N VAL A 82 -11.13 -30.43 27.14
CA VAL A 82 -11.98 -29.95 28.24
C VAL A 82 -12.96 -31.04 28.69
N TRP A 83 -13.54 -31.80 27.76
CA TRP A 83 -14.43 -32.91 28.09
C TRP A 83 -13.72 -34.01 28.90
N TRP A 84 -12.50 -34.39 28.50
CA TRP A 84 -11.70 -35.37 29.23
C TRP A 84 -11.30 -34.91 30.63
N GLN A 85 -11.00 -33.62 30.82
CA GLN A 85 -10.64 -33.09 32.14
C GLN A 85 -11.83 -33.00 33.11
N ARG A 86 -13.06 -32.97 32.58
CA ARG A 86 -14.29 -32.89 33.39
C ARG A 86 -14.89 -34.25 33.73
N ARG A 87 -14.40 -35.32 33.12
CA ARG A 87 -14.82 -36.70 33.37
C ARG A 87 -13.91 -37.35 34.41
#